data_AF-A0AAE5LGE6-F1
#
_entry.id   AF-A0AAE5LGE6-F1
#
_cell.length_a   1.000
_cell.length_b   1.000
_cell.length_c   1.000
_cell.angle_alpha   90.00
_cell.angle_beta   90.00
_cell.angle_gamma   90.00
#
_symmetry.space_group_name_H-M   'P 1'
#
loop_
_entity.id
_entity.type
_entity.pdbx_description
1 polymer ?
#
loop_
_entity_poly.entity_id
_entity_poly.type
_entity_poly.pdbx_seq_one_letter_code
_entity_poly.pdbx_strand_id
1 'polypeptide(L)'
;MIIRRIPALLLALSPLWVSTSIFADENVQADPVAEIESKLENKEAEMGTMATEFDSEAERLQQLQNDKSKLKRSEQELNAKRNRTKSALDKQYNRLLDDPDIDLVSFQKAYQDAWSEVKENQSSLLENQQAITESEMRLSQIKQKQARLNSELSYLQEQKVEARVKRIAAELRESDVLETSFKTTCSSTMTLGECTSQGQYLTKQKAVKAFKAKLMDRLTESNLAKQNAKGVQLNVHVQESQIIRSGFEGNNSYFTQMQSQLQARPEASAACKLLNVSSRYCLKGEQAAKTKKNDKNWVNITVRSDQYDDAVVINGINYGSTPVEVVLPRGQHQVTVSKSGYETYNREISVNANDTVWVKLRPSG
;
A
#
# COMPACT_ATOMS: atom_id res chain seq x y z
N MET A 1 46.66 76.80 6.70
CA MET A 1 47.45 77.31 5.57
C MET A 1 47.46 76.23 4.49
N ILE A 2 46.82 76.52 3.33
CA ILE A 2 47.14 76.03 1.96
C ILE A 2 47.15 74.49 1.77
N ILE A 3 46.10 73.81 1.25
CA ILE A 3 45.53 73.76 -0.13
C ILE A 3 46.07 72.55 -0.96
N ARG A 4 45.14 71.88 -1.71
CA ARG A 4 45.27 71.10 -2.99
C ARG A 4 45.58 69.57 -2.92
N ARG A 5 44.96 68.63 -3.67
CA ARG A 5 43.94 68.58 -4.76
C ARG A 5 43.21 67.22 -4.80
N ILE A 6 41.98 67.25 -5.35
CA ILE A 6 41.16 66.12 -5.86
C ILE A 6 41.64 65.76 -7.29
N PRO A 7 41.50 64.50 -7.77
CA PRO A 7 40.40 64.14 -8.69
C PRO A 7 39.81 62.75 -8.34
N ALA A 8 38.50 62.60 -8.06
CA ALA A 8 37.41 62.46 -9.02
C ALA A 8 37.72 61.44 -10.14
N LEU A 9 37.46 60.15 -9.86
CA LEU A 9 37.32 59.12 -10.89
C LEU A 9 35.95 58.46 -10.73
N LEU A 10 35.05 58.78 -11.66
CA LEU A 10 33.74 58.17 -11.87
C LEU A 10 33.95 56.74 -12.38
N LEU A 11 33.50 55.75 -11.62
CA LEU A 11 33.34 54.37 -12.10
C LEU A 11 31.84 54.08 -12.22
N ALA A 12 31.40 53.98 -13.47
CA ALA A 12 30.05 53.62 -13.86
C ALA A 12 29.74 52.19 -13.36
N LEU A 13 28.73 52.08 -12.49
CA LEU A 13 28.11 50.81 -12.13
C LEU A 13 26.95 50.53 -13.08
N SER A 14 27.22 49.75 -14.12
CA SER A 14 26.20 49.05 -14.90
C SER A 14 25.75 47.81 -14.13
N PRO A 15 24.45 47.58 -13.88
CA PRO A 15 23.99 46.29 -13.38
C PRO A 15 23.96 45.31 -14.56
N LEU A 16 24.92 44.39 -14.59
CA LEU A 16 24.82 43.18 -15.40
C LEU A 16 23.66 42.35 -14.84
N TRP A 17 22.51 42.44 -15.50
CA TRP A 17 21.43 41.48 -15.36
C TRP A 17 21.92 40.17 -15.98
N VAL A 18 22.56 39.33 -15.16
CA VAL A 18 22.71 37.91 -15.48
C VAL A 18 21.36 37.28 -15.22
N SER A 19 20.54 37.21 -16.25
CA SER A 19 19.38 36.33 -16.28
C SER A 19 19.89 34.89 -16.20
N THR A 20 19.84 34.29 -15.01
CA THR A 20 19.98 32.85 -14.86
C THR A 20 18.80 32.22 -15.59
N SER A 21 19.07 31.56 -16.71
CA SER A 21 18.13 30.64 -17.34
C SER A 21 17.80 29.54 -16.33
N ILE A 22 16.68 29.69 -15.63
CA ILE A 22 16.06 28.59 -14.91
C ILE A 22 15.58 27.66 -16.02
N PHE A 23 16.30 26.57 -16.24
CA PHE A 23 15.72 25.41 -16.89
C PHE A 23 14.53 25.02 -16.03
N ALA A 24 13.33 25.24 -16.55
CA ALA A 24 12.14 24.61 -16.04
C ALA A 24 12.36 23.10 -16.23
N ASP A 25 12.91 22.47 -15.20
CA ASP A 25 12.86 21.03 -15.05
C ASP A 25 11.38 20.71 -14.98
N GLU A 26 10.89 20.06 -16.04
CA GLU A 26 9.55 19.53 -16.11
C GLU A 26 9.48 18.51 -14.96
N ASN A 27 8.95 18.95 -13.81
CA ASN A 27 8.70 18.12 -12.65
C ASN A 27 7.76 17.00 -13.10
N VAL A 28 8.34 15.92 -13.63
CA VAL A 28 7.71 14.61 -13.67
C VAL A 28 7.57 14.27 -12.20
N GLN A 29 6.44 14.65 -11.62
CA GLN A 29 6.07 14.33 -10.27
C GLN A 29 6.00 12.80 -10.23
N ALA A 30 7.11 12.18 -9.84
CA ALA A 30 7.25 10.73 -9.85
C ALA A 30 6.09 10.13 -9.05
N ASP A 31 5.48 9.06 -9.56
CA ASP A 31 4.40 8.35 -8.88
C ASP A 31 4.88 7.99 -7.45
N PRO A 32 4.24 8.52 -6.39
CA PRO A 32 4.66 8.25 -5.02
C PRO A 32 4.71 6.76 -4.68
N VAL A 33 3.92 5.93 -5.37
CA VAL A 33 3.95 4.47 -5.19
C VAL A 33 5.25 3.89 -5.76
N ALA A 34 5.69 4.34 -6.93
CA ALA A 34 6.90 3.86 -7.59
C ALA A 34 8.17 4.25 -6.80
N GLU A 35 8.20 5.44 -6.21
CA GLU A 35 9.31 5.85 -5.34
C GLU A 35 9.42 4.95 -4.09
N ILE A 36 8.28 4.61 -3.48
CA ILE A 36 8.25 3.69 -2.32
C ILE A 36 8.64 2.27 -2.74
N GLU A 37 8.24 1.81 -3.92
CA GLU A 37 8.63 0.51 -4.47
C GLU A 37 10.15 0.40 -4.65
N SER A 38 10.79 1.41 -5.22
CA SER A 38 12.26 1.44 -5.32
C SER A 38 12.94 1.41 -3.95
N LYS A 39 12.41 2.14 -2.97
CA LYS A 39 12.94 2.11 -1.59
C LYS A 39 12.78 0.74 -0.94
N LEU A 40 11.65 0.06 -1.17
CA LEU A 40 11.42 -1.30 -0.68
C LEU A 40 12.42 -2.28 -1.29
N GLU A 41 12.61 -2.26 -2.61
CA GLU A 41 13.55 -3.14 -3.30
C GLU A 41 14.98 -2.97 -2.78
N ASN A 42 15.44 -1.73 -2.64
CA ASN A 42 16.77 -1.43 -2.09
C ASN A 42 16.93 -1.95 -0.65
N LYS A 43 15.88 -1.82 0.18
CA LYS A 43 15.89 -2.28 1.58
C LYS A 43 15.79 -3.80 1.71
N GLU A 44 15.06 -4.46 0.82
CA GLU A 44 14.99 -5.92 0.72
C GLU A 44 16.35 -6.49 0.28
N ALA A 45 17.03 -5.83 -0.67
CA ALA A 45 18.40 -6.20 -1.05
C ALA A 45 19.39 -6.02 0.12
N GLU A 46 19.31 -4.91 0.85
CA GLU A 46 20.11 -4.67 2.07
C GLU A 46 19.86 -5.78 3.11
N MET A 47 18.61 -6.20 3.30
CA MET A 47 18.25 -7.31 4.18
C MET A 47 18.84 -8.66 3.74
N GLY A 48 18.81 -8.94 2.44
CA GLY A 48 19.45 -10.13 1.87
C GLY A 48 20.96 -10.16 2.15
N THR A 49 21.65 -9.04 1.97
CA THR A 49 23.09 -8.94 2.29
C THR A 49 23.35 -9.15 3.79
N MET A 50 22.53 -8.56 4.67
CA MET A 50 22.65 -8.76 6.12
C MET A 50 22.37 -10.20 6.56
N ALA A 51 21.51 -10.94 5.85
CA ALA A 51 21.28 -12.35 6.12
C ALA A 51 22.54 -13.17 5.81
N THR A 52 23.18 -12.91 4.67
CA THR A 52 24.44 -13.60 4.31
C THR A 52 25.58 -13.27 5.27
N GLU A 53 25.69 -12.02 5.72
CA GLU A 53 26.67 -11.64 6.75
C GLU A 53 26.42 -12.36 8.07
N PHE A 54 25.16 -12.46 8.50
CA PHE A 54 24.77 -13.19 9.71
C PHE A 54 25.19 -14.65 9.66
N ASP A 55 24.87 -15.34 8.55
CA ASP A 55 25.20 -16.76 8.37
C ASP A 55 26.72 -16.97 8.40
N SER A 56 27.48 -16.12 7.71
CA SER A 56 28.94 -16.19 7.69
C SER A 56 29.58 -15.99 9.07
N GLU A 57 29.06 -15.05 9.87
CA GLU A 57 29.58 -14.79 11.22
C GLU A 57 29.13 -15.88 12.20
N ALA A 58 27.96 -16.49 12.00
CA ALA A 58 27.49 -17.63 12.79
C ALA A 58 28.37 -18.87 12.56
N GLU A 59 28.73 -19.15 11.30
CA GLU A 59 29.68 -20.22 10.97
C GLU A 59 31.06 -19.97 11.59
N ARG A 60 31.55 -18.72 11.52
CA ARG A 60 32.80 -18.32 12.18
C ARG A 60 32.76 -18.56 13.69
N LEU A 61 31.67 -18.17 14.36
CA LEU A 61 31.52 -18.40 15.81
C LEU A 61 31.55 -19.90 16.13
N GLN A 62 30.87 -20.72 15.33
CA GLN A 62 30.87 -22.17 15.50
C GLN A 62 32.30 -22.75 15.33
N GLN A 63 33.06 -22.27 14.35
CA GLN A 63 34.45 -22.68 14.17
C GLN A 63 35.31 -22.31 15.38
N LEU A 64 35.19 -21.07 15.89
CA LEU A 64 35.93 -20.62 17.07
C LEU A 64 35.60 -21.47 18.30
N GLN A 65 34.33 -21.84 18.52
CA GLN A 65 33.92 -22.73 19.60
C GLN A 65 34.52 -24.13 19.46
N ASN A 66 34.59 -24.66 18.24
CA ASN A 66 35.25 -25.94 17.98
C ASN A 66 36.74 -25.86 18.30
N ASP A 67 37.43 -24.80 17.90
CA ASP A 67 38.85 -24.61 18.15
C ASP A 67 39.16 -24.40 19.63
N LYS A 68 38.30 -23.68 20.36
CA LYS A 68 38.36 -23.61 21.84
C LYS A 68 38.33 -25.00 22.47
N SER A 69 37.47 -25.89 21.97
CA SER A 69 37.36 -27.25 22.49
C SER A 69 38.62 -28.08 22.24
N LYS A 70 39.28 -27.88 21.09
CA LYS A 70 40.57 -28.52 20.75
C LYS A 70 41.68 -27.98 21.64
N LEU A 71 41.81 -26.66 21.77
CA LEU A 71 42.82 -26.01 22.62
C LEU A 71 42.70 -26.44 24.09
N LYS A 72 41.47 -26.64 24.60
CA LYS A 72 41.26 -27.19 25.94
C LYS A 72 41.71 -28.64 26.10
N ARG A 73 41.55 -29.48 25.07
CA ARG A 73 42.06 -30.86 25.10
C ARG A 73 43.59 -30.86 25.07
N SER A 74 44.19 -30.07 24.18
CA SER A 74 45.64 -29.88 24.13
C SER A 74 46.20 -29.32 25.44
N GLU A 75 45.48 -28.40 26.10
CA GLU A 75 45.87 -27.88 27.41
C GLU A 75 46.03 -29.00 28.45
N GLN A 76 45.11 -29.97 28.49
CA GLN A 76 45.16 -31.09 29.42
C GLN A 76 46.37 -31.99 29.12
N GLU A 77 46.62 -32.29 27.85
CA GLU A 77 47.75 -33.12 27.41
C GLU A 77 49.10 -32.45 27.71
N LEU A 78 49.24 -31.15 27.41
CA LEU A 78 50.43 -30.37 27.67
C LEU A 78 50.71 -30.23 29.17
N ASN A 79 49.67 -30.01 29.98
CA ASN A 79 49.82 -30.00 31.44
C ASN A 79 50.26 -31.36 31.98
N ALA A 80 49.74 -32.47 31.44
CA ALA A 80 50.20 -33.81 31.80
C ALA A 80 51.67 -34.03 31.40
N LYS A 81 52.08 -33.59 30.20
CA LYS A 81 53.49 -33.63 29.74
C LYS A 81 54.40 -32.84 30.67
N ARG A 82 54.02 -31.60 31.01
CA ARG A 82 54.73 -30.73 31.95
C ARG A 82 54.87 -31.36 33.34
N ASN A 83 53.81 -31.97 33.87
CA ASN A 83 53.86 -32.64 35.16
C ASN A 83 54.80 -33.87 35.14
N ARG A 84 54.82 -34.62 34.03
CA ARG A 84 55.75 -35.75 33.84
C ARG A 84 57.20 -35.28 33.76
N THR A 85 57.51 -34.23 32.98
CA THR A 85 58.87 -33.69 32.87
C THR A 85 59.35 -33.08 34.19
N LYS A 86 58.45 -32.41 34.93
CA LYS A 86 58.73 -31.93 36.28
C LYS A 86 59.10 -33.08 37.22
N SER A 87 58.27 -34.12 37.27
CA SER A 87 58.54 -35.29 38.12
C SER A 87 59.86 -35.99 37.76
N ALA A 88 60.18 -36.07 36.47
CA ALA A 88 61.45 -36.60 36.00
C ALA A 88 62.65 -35.74 36.44
N LEU A 89 62.54 -34.41 36.33
CA LEU A 89 63.55 -33.47 36.79
C LEU A 89 63.76 -33.54 38.32
N ASP A 90 62.67 -33.53 39.10
CA ASP A 90 62.72 -33.64 40.57
C ASP A 90 63.41 -34.94 41.01
N LYS A 91 63.18 -36.04 40.28
CA LYS A 91 63.83 -37.33 40.53
C LYS A 91 65.35 -37.27 40.33
N GLN A 92 65.84 -36.53 39.32
CA GLN A 92 67.28 -36.37 39.10
C GLN A 92 67.90 -35.44 40.15
N TYR A 93 67.22 -34.36 40.55
CA TYR A 93 67.68 -33.50 41.64
C TYR A 93 67.91 -34.27 42.94
N ASN A 94 66.99 -35.18 43.30
CA ASN A 94 67.13 -35.99 44.52
C ASN A 94 68.33 -36.94 44.49
N ARG A 95 68.79 -37.35 43.29
CA ARG A 95 69.94 -38.26 43.11
C ARG A 95 71.29 -37.56 43.14
N LEU A 96 71.30 -36.23 43.07
CA LEU A 96 72.52 -35.43 43.06
C LEU A 96 73.32 -35.53 44.37
N LEU A 97 72.65 -35.95 45.46
CA LEU A 97 73.31 -36.25 46.74
C LEU A 97 74.18 -37.52 46.67
N ASP A 98 73.84 -38.46 45.80
CA ASP A 98 74.51 -39.75 45.65
C ASP A 98 75.45 -39.79 44.43
N ASP A 99 75.19 -38.98 43.40
CA ASP A 99 75.98 -38.88 42.16
C ASP A 99 76.08 -37.42 41.68
N PRO A 100 77.24 -36.75 41.89
CA PRO A 100 77.42 -35.34 41.57
C PRO A 100 77.60 -35.04 40.07
N ASP A 101 77.85 -36.04 39.23
CA ASP A 101 78.11 -35.87 37.79
C ASP A 101 76.84 -36.05 36.92
N ILE A 102 75.66 -36.14 37.54
CA ILE A 102 74.37 -36.27 36.83
C ILE A 102 74.08 -35.06 35.93
N ASP A 103 73.76 -35.32 34.65
CA ASP A 103 73.31 -34.29 33.71
C ASP A 103 71.89 -33.81 34.06
N LEU A 104 71.81 -32.63 34.68
CA LEU A 104 70.54 -31.94 34.94
C LEU A 104 70.08 -31.06 33.77
N VAL A 105 70.98 -30.66 32.87
CA VAL A 105 70.72 -29.62 31.86
C VAL A 105 69.68 -30.12 30.85
N SER A 106 69.77 -31.38 30.43
CA SER A 106 68.79 -31.99 29.52
C SER A 106 67.39 -32.05 30.14
N PHE A 107 67.26 -32.39 31.42
CA PHE A 107 65.97 -32.45 32.13
C PHE A 107 65.40 -31.05 32.43
N GLN A 108 66.25 -30.08 32.76
CA GLN A 108 65.84 -28.68 32.92
C GLN A 108 65.28 -28.13 31.61
N LYS A 109 65.97 -28.37 30.49
CA LYS A 109 65.51 -27.96 29.16
C LYS A 109 64.18 -28.62 28.80
N ALA A 110 64.03 -29.93 28.99
CA ALA A 110 62.78 -30.63 28.71
C ALA A 110 61.58 -30.11 29.54
N TYR A 111 61.82 -29.70 30.79
CA TYR A 111 60.80 -29.04 31.60
C TYR A 111 60.49 -27.62 31.10
N GLN A 112 61.51 -26.82 30.76
CA GLN A 112 61.35 -25.48 30.19
C GLN A 112 60.55 -25.51 28.87
N ASP A 113 60.85 -26.45 27.97
CA ASP A 113 60.16 -26.64 26.70
C ASP A 113 58.68 -27.03 26.93
N ALA A 114 58.41 -27.97 27.84
CA ALA A 114 57.04 -28.34 28.20
C ALA A 114 56.27 -27.18 28.86
N TRP A 115 56.95 -26.33 29.63
CA TRP A 115 56.37 -25.13 30.21
C TRP A 115 56.05 -24.08 29.15
N SER A 116 56.93 -23.87 28.16
CA SER A 116 56.67 -22.93 27.06
C SER A 116 55.49 -23.38 26.19
N GLU A 117 55.35 -24.68 25.90
CA GLU A 117 54.19 -25.20 25.16
C GLU A 117 52.87 -24.95 25.90
N VAL A 118 52.83 -25.15 27.23
CA VAL A 118 51.64 -24.83 28.05
C VAL A 118 51.33 -23.33 27.98
N LYS A 119 52.35 -22.48 28.09
CA LYS A 119 52.18 -21.01 28.03
C LYS A 119 51.67 -20.56 26.67
N GLU A 120 52.18 -21.12 25.59
CA GLU A 120 51.74 -20.83 24.23
C GLU A 120 50.27 -21.24 24.03
N ASN A 121 49.88 -22.45 24.46
CA ASN A 121 48.49 -22.89 24.39
C ASN A 121 47.55 -22.01 25.24
N GLN A 122 47.99 -21.54 26.41
CA GLN A 122 47.24 -20.58 27.23
C GLN A 122 47.03 -19.24 26.52
N SER A 123 48.05 -18.73 25.81
CA SER A 123 47.93 -17.53 24.98
C SER A 123 46.90 -17.72 23.88
N SER A 124 47.01 -18.82 23.12
CA SER A 124 46.06 -19.17 22.05
C SER A 124 44.63 -19.34 22.56
N LEU A 125 44.46 -19.88 23.77
CA LEU A 125 43.14 -20.00 24.40
C LEU A 125 42.55 -18.63 24.75
N LEU A 126 43.36 -17.71 25.26
CA LEU A 126 42.93 -16.34 25.55
C LEU A 126 42.56 -15.58 24.27
N GLU A 127 43.38 -15.68 23.22
CA GLU A 127 43.11 -15.07 21.92
C GLU A 127 41.84 -15.62 21.27
N ASN A 128 41.65 -16.94 21.30
CA ASN A 128 40.43 -17.58 20.80
C ASN A 128 39.20 -17.14 21.63
N GLN A 129 39.33 -17.03 22.96
CA GLN A 129 38.26 -16.55 23.83
C GLN A 129 37.87 -15.09 23.51
N GLN A 130 38.87 -14.24 23.25
CA GLN A 130 38.63 -12.86 22.83
C GLN A 130 37.93 -12.81 21.47
N ALA A 131 38.36 -13.62 20.50
CA ALA A 131 37.74 -13.71 19.19
C ALA A 131 36.28 -14.19 19.25
N ILE A 132 35.96 -15.13 20.16
CA ILE A 132 34.57 -15.57 20.41
C ILE A 132 33.73 -14.38 20.90
N THR A 133 34.21 -13.65 21.91
CA THR A 133 33.48 -12.50 22.44
C THR A 133 33.29 -11.40 21.38
N GLU A 134 34.29 -11.15 20.53
CA GLU A 134 34.16 -10.22 19.42
C GLU A 134 33.09 -10.69 18.41
N SER A 135 33.11 -11.97 18.05
CA SER A 135 32.15 -12.56 17.12
C SER A 135 30.71 -12.53 17.66
N GLU A 136 30.51 -12.85 18.95
CA GLU A 136 29.22 -12.71 19.64
C GLU A 136 28.69 -11.27 19.62
N MET A 137 29.57 -10.29 19.84
CA MET A 137 29.22 -8.87 19.76
C MET A 137 28.82 -8.45 18.34
N ARG A 138 29.53 -8.93 17.31
CA ARG A 138 29.19 -8.68 15.91
C ARG A 138 27.83 -9.28 15.55
N LEU A 139 27.56 -10.54 15.93
CA LEU A 139 26.25 -11.17 15.73
C LEU A 139 25.12 -10.39 16.40
N SER A 140 25.34 -9.89 17.61
CA SER A 140 24.38 -9.03 18.31
C SER A 140 24.09 -7.74 17.53
N GLN A 141 25.13 -7.08 17.00
CA GLN A 141 24.98 -5.88 16.18
C GLN A 141 24.24 -6.15 14.86
N ILE A 142 24.57 -7.24 14.16
CA ILE A 142 23.89 -7.65 12.92
C ILE A 142 22.41 -7.89 13.21
N LYS A 143 22.08 -8.61 14.29
CA LYS A 143 20.69 -8.86 14.71
C LYS A 143 19.91 -7.57 15.01
N GLN A 144 20.55 -6.59 15.66
CA GLN A 144 19.94 -5.28 15.89
C GLN A 144 19.67 -4.53 14.58
N LYS A 145 20.62 -4.56 13.64
CA LYS A 145 20.44 -3.97 12.30
C LYS A 145 19.31 -4.64 11.54
N GLN A 146 19.23 -5.97 11.55
CA GLN A 146 18.14 -6.72 10.93
C GLN A 146 16.78 -6.34 11.54
N ALA A 147 16.66 -6.22 12.86
CA ALA A 147 15.42 -5.79 13.52
C ALA A 147 14.99 -4.37 13.12
N ARG A 148 15.97 -3.45 12.98
CA ARG A 148 15.72 -2.10 12.47
C ARG A 148 15.24 -2.12 11.02
N LEU A 149 15.93 -2.85 10.14
CA LEU A 149 15.55 -2.98 8.73
C LEU A 149 14.15 -3.60 8.57
N ASN A 150 13.81 -4.62 9.36
CA ASN A 150 12.46 -5.19 9.39
C ASN A 150 11.38 -4.15 9.75
N SER A 151 11.68 -3.28 10.72
CA SER A 151 10.77 -2.22 11.13
C SER A 151 10.62 -1.15 10.02
N GLU A 152 11.72 -0.79 9.37
CA GLU A 152 11.73 0.13 8.22
C GLU A 152 10.95 -0.44 7.03
N LEU A 153 11.11 -1.73 6.70
CA LEU A 153 10.33 -2.40 5.65
C LEU A 153 8.84 -2.41 5.96
N SER A 154 8.46 -2.80 7.18
CA SER A 154 7.04 -2.79 7.59
C SER A 154 6.43 -1.40 7.47
N TYR A 155 7.18 -0.37 7.86
CA TYR A 155 6.76 1.02 7.71
C TYR A 155 6.58 1.42 6.23
N LEU A 156 7.52 1.07 5.35
CA LEU A 156 7.43 1.35 3.92
C LEU A 156 6.27 0.59 3.26
N GLN A 157 5.97 -0.64 3.69
CA GLN A 157 4.81 -1.40 3.21
C GLN A 157 3.49 -0.70 3.59
N GLU A 158 3.37 -0.20 4.83
CA GLU A 158 2.21 0.58 5.26
C GLU A 158 2.07 1.88 4.46
N GLN A 159 3.19 2.59 4.22
CA GLN A 159 3.20 3.79 3.38
C GLN A 159 2.80 3.50 1.93
N LYS A 160 3.25 2.37 1.37
CA LYS A 160 2.88 1.94 0.01
C LYS A 160 1.36 1.76 -0.12
N VAL A 161 0.74 1.10 0.86
CA VAL A 161 -0.72 0.92 0.86
C VAL A 161 -1.44 2.27 0.95
N GLU A 162 -0.96 3.18 1.81
CA GLU A 162 -1.53 4.52 1.92
C GLU A 162 -1.39 5.34 0.62
N ALA A 163 -0.22 5.28 -0.03
CA ALA A 163 0.02 5.94 -1.31
C ALA A 163 -0.89 5.38 -2.42
N ARG A 164 -1.04 4.06 -2.52
CA ARG A 164 -1.97 3.40 -3.45
C ARG A 164 -3.41 3.85 -3.23
N VAL A 165 -3.88 3.89 -1.98
CA VAL A 165 -5.23 4.36 -1.63
C VAL A 165 -5.43 5.81 -2.05
N LYS A 166 -4.47 6.70 -1.75
CA LYS A 166 -4.54 8.12 -2.14
C LYS A 166 -4.60 8.29 -3.65
N ARG A 167 -3.78 7.53 -4.39
CA ARG A 167 -3.76 7.53 -5.86
C ARG A 167 -5.12 7.13 -6.44
N ILE A 168 -5.65 5.97 -6.07
CA ILE A 168 -6.98 5.51 -6.52
C ILE A 168 -8.08 6.49 -6.11
N ALA A 169 -8.01 7.06 -4.91
CA ALA A 169 -9.00 8.04 -4.45
C ALA A 169 -8.97 9.35 -5.27
N ALA A 170 -7.81 9.75 -5.78
CA ALA A 170 -7.68 10.91 -6.66
C ALA A 170 -8.23 10.59 -8.06
N GLU A 171 -7.81 9.47 -8.66
CA GLU A 171 -8.27 9.01 -9.98
C GLU A 171 -9.80 8.86 -10.03
N LEU A 172 -10.42 8.33 -8.97
CA LEU A 172 -11.87 8.16 -8.89
C LEU A 172 -12.67 9.48 -8.87
N ARG A 173 -12.04 10.62 -8.59
CA ARG A 173 -12.71 11.93 -8.50
C ARG A 173 -12.57 12.77 -9.77
N GLU A 174 -11.85 12.27 -10.76
CA GLU A 174 -11.71 12.92 -12.06
C GLU A 174 -13.08 13.09 -12.74
N SER A 175 -13.24 14.25 -13.38
CA SER A 175 -14.40 14.54 -14.22
C SER A 175 -14.09 14.20 -15.66
N ASP A 176 -15.10 13.75 -16.40
CA ASP A 176 -14.96 13.49 -17.83
C ASP A 176 -16.20 13.98 -18.59
N VAL A 177 -16.01 14.32 -19.86
CA VAL A 177 -17.07 14.72 -20.78
C VAL A 177 -17.30 13.57 -21.75
N LEU A 178 -18.50 12.98 -21.72
CA LEU A 178 -18.88 11.90 -22.62
C LEU A 178 -20.02 12.34 -23.53
N GLU A 179 -19.89 11.97 -24.79
CA GLU A 179 -20.98 12.00 -25.74
C GLU A 179 -21.60 10.61 -25.85
N THR A 180 -22.91 10.52 -25.64
CA THR A 180 -23.65 9.26 -25.78
C THR A 180 -24.92 9.44 -26.58
N SER A 181 -25.32 8.36 -27.26
CA SER A 181 -26.57 8.29 -27.99
C SER A 181 -27.38 7.06 -27.58
N PHE A 182 -28.71 7.21 -27.50
CA PHE A 182 -29.63 6.12 -27.24
C PHE A 182 -30.87 6.25 -28.12
N LYS A 183 -31.39 5.11 -28.58
CA LYS A 183 -32.63 5.01 -29.35
C LYS A 183 -33.61 4.16 -28.56
N THR A 184 -34.78 4.70 -28.28
CA THR A 184 -35.87 4.02 -27.57
C THR A 184 -37.09 3.90 -28.47
N THR A 185 -37.88 2.86 -28.25
CA THR A 185 -39.15 2.61 -28.95
C THR A 185 -40.28 3.15 -28.08
N CYS A 186 -41.10 4.07 -28.62
CA CYS A 186 -42.25 4.62 -27.91
C CYS A 186 -43.41 3.62 -27.89
N SER A 187 -44.11 3.50 -26.76
CA SER A 187 -45.38 2.76 -26.69
C SER A 187 -46.44 3.42 -27.59
N SER A 188 -47.38 2.63 -28.12
CA SER A 188 -48.55 3.19 -28.80
C SER A 188 -49.48 3.98 -27.87
N THR A 189 -49.34 3.77 -26.55
CA THR A 189 -50.18 4.40 -25.51
C THR A 189 -49.54 5.62 -24.83
N MET A 190 -48.27 5.94 -25.13
CA MET A 190 -47.59 7.11 -24.54
C MET A 190 -47.71 8.34 -25.44
N THR A 191 -47.65 9.52 -24.84
CA THR A 191 -47.55 10.79 -25.56
C THR A 191 -46.14 11.00 -26.15
N LEU A 192 -46.03 11.86 -27.16
CA LEU A 192 -44.74 12.23 -27.75
C LEU A 192 -43.80 12.88 -26.72
N GLY A 193 -44.35 13.66 -25.79
CA GLY A 193 -43.59 14.32 -24.72
C GLY A 193 -43.04 13.31 -23.71
N GLU A 194 -43.83 12.32 -23.32
CA GLU A 194 -43.38 11.20 -22.46
C GLU A 194 -42.30 10.36 -23.15
N CYS A 195 -42.44 10.08 -24.45
CA CYS A 195 -41.39 9.37 -25.17
C CYS A 195 -40.09 10.16 -25.23
N THR A 196 -40.20 11.47 -25.45
CA THR A 196 -39.05 12.38 -25.49
C THR A 196 -38.31 12.40 -24.15
N SER A 197 -39.04 12.56 -23.04
CA SER A 197 -38.45 12.58 -21.70
C SER A 197 -37.81 11.23 -21.35
N GLN A 198 -38.45 10.11 -21.73
CA GLN A 198 -37.89 8.78 -21.57
C GLN A 198 -36.59 8.60 -22.36
N GLY A 199 -36.53 9.04 -23.61
CA GLY A 199 -35.31 8.96 -24.43
C GLY A 199 -34.15 9.76 -23.83
N GLN A 200 -34.42 10.97 -23.36
CA GLN A 200 -33.43 11.80 -22.66
C GLN A 200 -32.94 11.12 -21.38
N TYR A 201 -33.84 10.55 -20.58
CA TYR A 201 -33.52 9.86 -19.34
C TYR A 201 -32.63 8.62 -19.59
N LEU A 202 -33.00 7.78 -20.56
CA LEU A 202 -32.23 6.59 -20.93
C LEU A 202 -30.85 6.94 -21.50
N THR A 203 -30.74 8.06 -22.23
CA THR A 203 -29.44 8.55 -22.72
C THR A 203 -28.54 9.00 -21.58
N LYS A 204 -29.09 9.70 -20.57
CA LYS A 204 -28.35 10.05 -19.34
C LYS A 204 -27.90 8.81 -18.58
N GLN A 205 -28.76 7.79 -18.44
CA GLN A 205 -28.36 6.52 -17.81
C GLN A 205 -27.22 5.84 -18.58
N LYS A 206 -27.29 5.82 -19.91
CA LYS A 206 -26.20 5.28 -20.76
C LYS A 206 -24.91 6.07 -20.55
N ALA A 207 -24.97 7.40 -20.44
CA ALA A 207 -23.81 8.25 -20.14
C ALA A 207 -23.18 7.89 -18.79
N VAL A 208 -24.00 7.77 -17.73
CA VAL A 208 -23.53 7.35 -16.40
C VAL A 208 -22.90 5.96 -16.43
N LYS A 209 -23.52 4.99 -17.10
CA LYS A 209 -22.98 3.62 -17.22
C LYS A 209 -21.64 3.60 -17.98
N ALA A 210 -21.56 4.31 -19.10
CA ALA A 210 -20.34 4.42 -19.89
C ALA A 210 -19.21 5.12 -19.11
N PHE A 211 -19.53 6.18 -18.38
CA PHE A 211 -18.57 6.86 -17.51
C PHE A 211 -18.05 5.96 -16.40
N LYS A 212 -18.93 5.20 -15.72
CA LYS A 212 -18.48 4.23 -14.69
C LYS A 212 -17.50 3.21 -15.27
N ALA A 213 -17.80 2.64 -16.43
CA ALA A 213 -16.91 1.67 -17.08
C ALA A 213 -15.55 2.31 -17.42
N LYS A 214 -15.59 3.48 -18.08
CA LYS A 214 -14.39 4.24 -18.48
C LYS A 214 -13.53 4.66 -17.29
N LEU A 215 -14.16 5.10 -16.20
CA LEU A 215 -13.50 5.46 -14.95
C LEU A 215 -12.77 4.25 -14.37
N MET A 216 -13.44 3.10 -14.28
CA MET A 216 -12.84 1.86 -13.77
C MET A 216 -11.73 1.30 -14.67
N ASP A 217 -11.81 1.52 -15.98
CA ASP A 217 -10.79 1.09 -16.95
C ASP A 217 -9.50 1.92 -16.85
N ARG A 218 -9.62 3.20 -16.50
CA ARG A 218 -8.48 4.14 -16.40
C ARG A 218 -7.70 4.05 -15.10
N LEU A 219 -8.22 3.38 -14.08
CA LEU A 219 -7.53 3.26 -12.80
C LEU A 219 -6.17 2.58 -12.98
N THR A 220 -5.16 3.06 -12.28
CA THR A 220 -3.81 2.46 -12.28
C THR A 220 -3.83 0.98 -11.86
N GLU A 221 -4.78 0.61 -10.99
CA GLU A 221 -4.99 -0.76 -10.52
C GLU A 221 -6.36 -1.32 -10.95
N SER A 222 -6.74 -1.05 -12.21
CA SER A 222 -8.07 -1.38 -12.77
C SER A 222 -8.48 -2.85 -12.61
N ASN A 223 -7.57 -3.80 -12.80
CA ASN A 223 -7.88 -5.23 -12.65
C ASN A 223 -8.34 -5.58 -11.23
N LEU A 224 -7.59 -5.13 -10.22
CA LEU A 224 -7.92 -5.34 -8.81
C LEU A 224 -9.21 -4.59 -8.42
N ALA A 225 -9.33 -3.35 -8.88
CA ALA A 225 -10.51 -2.52 -8.63
C ALA A 225 -11.79 -3.17 -9.18
N LYS A 226 -11.76 -3.70 -10.41
CA LYS A 226 -12.91 -4.40 -11.02
C LYS A 226 -13.29 -5.67 -10.28
N GLN A 227 -12.30 -6.44 -9.81
CA GLN A 227 -12.55 -7.65 -9.01
C GLN A 227 -13.30 -7.33 -7.71
N ASN A 228 -12.98 -6.19 -7.08
CA ASN A 228 -13.54 -5.78 -5.79
C ASN A 228 -14.62 -4.68 -5.91
N ALA A 229 -15.16 -4.43 -7.10
CA ALA A 229 -16.13 -3.35 -7.34
C ALA A 229 -17.52 -3.61 -6.69
N LYS A 230 -17.79 -4.85 -6.28
CA LYS A 230 -19.09 -5.23 -5.70
C LYS A 230 -19.33 -4.48 -4.39
N GLY A 231 -20.43 -3.72 -4.33
CA GLY A 231 -20.81 -2.95 -3.13
C GLY A 231 -20.05 -1.63 -2.96
N VAL A 232 -19.32 -1.18 -3.99
CA VAL A 232 -18.69 0.14 -4.02
C VAL A 232 -19.61 1.15 -4.69
N GLN A 233 -19.98 2.19 -3.97
CA GLN A 233 -20.84 3.27 -4.50
C GLN A 233 -19.97 4.43 -5.01
N LEU A 234 -19.91 4.60 -6.33
CA LEU A 234 -19.17 5.69 -6.98
C LEU A 234 -19.91 7.03 -6.98
N ASN A 235 -21.22 7.04 -6.74
CA ASN A 235 -22.12 8.20 -6.78
C ASN A 235 -21.78 9.19 -7.91
N VAL A 236 -22.07 8.80 -9.15
CA VAL A 236 -21.80 9.61 -10.34
C VAL A 236 -22.82 10.74 -10.43
N HIS A 237 -22.33 11.97 -10.47
CA HIS A 237 -23.13 13.17 -10.62
C HIS A 237 -23.00 13.67 -12.06
N VAL A 238 -24.14 13.98 -12.69
CA VAL A 238 -24.19 14.70 -13.96
C VAL A 238 -24.17 16.19 -13.64
N GLN A 239 -23.06 16.86 -13.90
CA GLN A 239 -22.89 18.29 -13.65
C GLN A 239 -23.66 19.12 -14.68
N GLU A 240 -23.42 18.80 -15.95
CA GLU A 240 -24.05 19.45 -17.10
C GLU A 240 -24.43 18.39 -18.14
N SER A 241 -25.55 18.62 -18.83
CA SER A 241 -25.97 17.77 -19.95
C SER A 241 -26.60 18.61 -21.05
N GLN A 242 -26.03 18.57 -22.24
CA GLN A 242 -26.51 19.27 -23.42
C GLN A 242 -26.97 18.27 -24.48
N ILE A 243 -28.18 18.45 -25.00
CA ILE A 243 -28.69 17.65 -26.13
C ILE A 243 -28.07 18.22 -27.41
N ILE A 244 -27.35 17.38 -28.14
CA ILE A 244 -26.76 17.72 -29.44
C ILE A 244 -27.82 17.55 -30.53
N ARG A 245 -28.49 16.40 -30.53
CA ARG A 245 -29.59 16.10 -31.45
C ARG A 245 -30.57 15.13 -30.82
N SER A 246 -31.83 15.24 -31.21
CA SER A 246 -32.86 14.28 -30.85
C SER A 246 -34.03 14.37 -31.83
N GLY A 247 -34.77 13.29 -32.00
CA GLY A 247 -35.91 13.28 -32.90
C GLY A 247 -36.57 11.92 -33.04
N PHE A 248 -37.74 11.93 -33.68
CA PHE A 248 -38.44 10.71 -34.07
C PHE A 248 -37.84 10.16 -35.37
N GLU A 249 -37.66 8.85 -35.42
CA GLU A 249 -37.15 8.14 -36.58
C GLU A 249 -38.04 6.91 -36.87
N GLY A 250 -38.55 6.80 -38.09
CA GLY A 250 -39.48 5.74 -38.46
C GLY A 250 -40.84 5.87 -37.78
N ASN A 251 -41.46 4.74 -37.43
CA ASN A 251 -42.86 4.71 -37.00
C ASN A 251 -43.08 5.09 -35.53
N ASN A 252 -42.19 4.70 -34.61
CA ASN A 252 -42.34 5.04 -33.18
C ASN A 252 -41.01 5.17 -32.42
N SER A 253 -39.87 5.22 -33.09
CA SER A 253 -38.59 5.30 -32.36
C SER A 253 -38.19 6.74 -32.12
N TYR A 254 -37.64 7.02 -30.95
CA TYR A 254 -37.07 8.31 -30.58
C TYR A 254 -35.59 8.14 -30.28
N PHE A 255 -34.73 8.90 -30.97
CA PHE A 255 -33.30 8.92 -30.70
C PHE A 255 -32.93 10.18 -29.92
N THR A 256 -31.90 10.07 -29.09
CA THR A 256 -31.31 11.20 -28.39
C THR A 256 -29.80 11.04 -28.37
N GLN A 257 -29.08 12.11 -28.64
CA GLN A 257 -27.63 12.22 -28.55
C GLN A 257 -27.31 13.43 -27.68
N MET A 258 -26.47 13.22 -26.68
CA MET A 258 -26.15 14.23 -25.69
C MET A 258 -24.70 14.18 -25.27
N GLN A 259 -24.17 15.36 -24.95
CA GLN A 259 -22.91 15.52 -24.25
C GLN A 259 -23.21 15.70 -22.76
N SER A 260 -22.50 14.98 -21.89
CA SER A 260 -22.67 15.07 -20.44
C SER A 260 -21.31 15.20 -19.76
N GLN A 261 -21.18 16.19 -18.87
CA GLN A 261 -20.07 16.32 -17.95
C GLN A 261 -20.39 15.55 -16.66
N LEU A 262 -19.58 14.55 -16.35
CA LEU A 262 -19.81 13.58 -15.30
C LEU A 262 -18.65 13.62 -14.31
N GLN A 263 -18.97 13.50 -13.02
CA GLN A 263 -17.97 13.39 -11.96
C GLN A 263 -18.41 12.34 -10.93
N ALA A 264 -17.51 11.43 -10.55
CA ALA A 264 -17.76 10.50 -9.45
C ALA A 264 -17.48 11.16 -8.09
N ARG A 265 -18.34 10.89 -7.11
CA ARG A 265 -18.20 11.31 -5.71
C ARG A 265 -18.30 10.08 -4.82
N PRO A 266 -17.29 9.18 -4.86
CA PRO A 266 -17.35 7.93 -4.14
C PRO A 266 -17.39 8.16 -2.63
N GLU A 267 -17.89 7.16 -1.89
CA GLU A 267 -17.76 7.12 -0.44
C GLU A 267 -16.29 7.14 0.01
N ALA A 268 -15.99 7.64 1.21
CA ALA A 268 -14.62 7.74 1.73
C ALA A 268 -13.87 6.40 1.72
N SER A 269 -14.59 5.28 1.89
CA SER A 269 -14.01 3.93 1.91
C SER A 269 -13.86 3.27 0.54
N ALA A 270 -14.31 3.91 -0.56
CA ALA A 270 -14.38 3.28 -1.87
C ALA A 270 -13.01 2.81 -2.38
N ALA A 271 -11.99 3.65 -2.27
CA ALA A 271 -10.63 3.30 -2.69
C ALA A 271 -10.09 2.08 -1.91
N CYS A 272 -10.36 2.00 -0.61
CA CYS A 272 -9.97 0.85 0.21
C CYS A 272 -10.71 -0.43 -0.19
N LYS A 273 -12.02 -0.34 -0.45
CA LYS A 273 -12.81 -1.49 -0.92
C LYS A 273 -12.30 -2.00 -2.27
N LEU A 274 -12.05 -1.09 -3.22
CA LEU A 274 -11.53 -1.41 -4.54
C LEU A 274 -10.13 -2.05 -4.50
N LEU A 275 -9.28 -1.61 -3.58
CA LEU A 275 -7.95 -2.19 -3.37
C LEU A 275 -7.96 -3.43 -2.44
N ASN A 276 -9.12 -3.80 -1.89
CA ASN A 276 -9.27 -4.84 -0.86
C ASN A 276 -8.28 -4.65 0.32
N VAL A 277 -8.19 -3.43 0.84
CA VAL A 277 -7.35 -3.09 2.00
C VAL A 277 -8.20 -2.61 3.17
N SER A 278 -7.64 -2.68 4.37
CA SER A 278 -8.32 -2.24 5.60
C SER A 278 -8.83 -0.80 5.48
N SER A 279 -10.05 -0.56 5.96
CA SER A 279 -10.66 0.79 5.98
C SER A 279 -9.84 1.82 6.76
N ARG A 280 -8.92 1.38 7.63
CA ARG A 280 -7.99 2.26 8.36
C ARG A 280 -7.18 3.17 7.44
N TYR A 281 -6.87 2.73 6.22
CA TYR A 281 -6.09 3.53 5.27
C TYR A 281 -6.89 4.67 4.63
N CYS A 282 -8.23 4.58 4.64
CA CYS A 282 -9.13 5.60 4.10
C CYS A 282 -9.68 6.55 5.16
N LEU A 283 -9.70 6.14 6.44
CA LEU A 283 -10.38 6.85 7.52
C LEU A 283 -9.43 7.52 8.52
N LYS A 284 -8.13 7.68 8.18
CA LYS A 284 -7.17 8.39 9.04
C LYS A 284 -7.49 9.89 9.05
N GLY A 285 -7.97 10.40 10.19
CA GLY A 285 -8.05 11.84 10.48
C GLY A 285 -9.33 12.55 10.05
N GLU A 286 -10.19 11.94 9.23
CA GLU A 286 -11.54 12.47 8.98
C GLU A 286 -12.58 11.70 9.77
N GLN A 287 -13.11 12.42 10.74
CA GLN A 287 -14.10 11.98 11.70
C GLN A 287 -15.40 11.48 11.06
N ALA A 288 -16.22 10.90 11.92
CA ALA A 288 -17.67 11.06 11.95
C ALA A 288 -18.14 12.53 11.93
N ALA A 289 -17.62 13.36 11.03
CA ALA A 289 -18.09 14.70 10.75
C ALA A 289 -19.26 14.56 9.77
N LYS A 290 -20.46 14.46 10.34
CA LYS A 290 -21.73 14.70 9.66
C LYS A 290 -21.75 16.13 9.11
N THR A 291 -21.13 16.38 7.96
CA THR A 291 -21.44 17.60 7.21
C THR A 291 -22.78 17.42 6.51
N LYS A 292 -23.84 17.79 7.22
CA LYS A 292 -25.08 18.25 6.60
C LYS A 292 -24.72 19.47 5.76
N LYS A 293 -24.64 19.31 4.44
CA LYS A 293 -24.75 20.42 3.51
C LYS A 293 -25.82 20.10 2.47
N ASN A 294 -26.66 21.12 2.29
CA ASN A 294 -27.97 21.06 1.68
C ASN A 294 -27.85 21.32 0.18
N ASP A 295 -27.39 20.33 -0.59
CA ASP A 295 -27.42 20.38 -2.05
C ASP A 295 -28.57 19.50 -2.50
N LYS A 296 -29.55 20.07 -3.22
CA LYS A 296 -30.76 19.42 -3.78
C LYS A 296 -30.57 17.90 -3.98
N ASN A 297 -31.02 17.15 -2.98
CA ASN A 297 -30.43 15.86 -2.65
C ASN A 297 -31.05 14.75 -3.47
N TRP A 298 -30.32 14.22 -4.43
CA TRP A 298 -30.58 12.91 -5.01
C TRP A 298 -30.00 11.85 -4.06
N VAL A 299 -30.74 10.79 -3.78
CA VAL A 299 -30.35 9.71 -2.85
C VAL A 299 -30.60 8.35 -3.50
N ASN A 300 -29.77 7.37 -3.15
CA ASN A 300 -29.87 6.02 -3.69
C ASN A 300 -30.97 5.24 -2.95
N ILE A 301 -31.94 4.72 -3.70
CA ILE A 301 -32.99 3.85 -3.19
C ILE A 301 -32.82 2.46 -3.82
N THR A 302 -32.69 1.45 -2.98
CA THR A 302 -32.66 0.05 -3.42
C THR A 302 -34.05 -0.55 -3.22
N VAL A 303 -34.67 -1.09 -4.26
CA VAL A 303 -35.94 -1.83 -4.15
C VAL A 303 -35.62 -3.32 -4.20
N ARG A 304 -36.09 -4.07 -3.19
CA ARG A 304 -35.94 -5.53 -3.11
C ARG A 304 -37.27 -6.18 -2.81
N SER A 305 -37.62 -7.19 -3.60
CA SER A 305 -38.81 -8.01 -3.37
C SER A 305 -38.42 -9.39 -2.84
N ASP A 306 -39.36 -10.07 -2.21
CA ASP A 306 -39.24 -11.49 -1.84
C ASP A 306 -39.45 -12.44 -3.02
N GLN A 307 -39.83 -11.90 -4.18
CA GLN A 307 -40.01 -12.63 -5.45
C GLN A 307 -38.96 -12.20 -6.48
N TYR A 308 -38.57 -13.11 -7.36
CA TYR A 308 -37.75 -12.83 -8.55
C TYR A 308 -38.64 -12.55 -9.77
N ASP A 309 -38.11 -11.96 -10.85
CA ASP A 309 -38.85 -11.64 -12.08
C ASP A 309 -40.14 -10.82 -11.85
N ASP A 310 -40.06 -9.87 -10.93
CA ASP A 310 -41.07 -8.83 -10.74
C ASP A 310 -40.76 -7.60 -11.60
N ALA A 311 -41.70 -6.66 -11.69
CA ALA A 311 -41.55 -5.41 -12.40
C ALA A 311 -41.68 -4.24 -11.42
N VAL A 312 -40.61 -3.46 -11.30
CA VAL A 312 -40.54 -2.27 -10.43
C VAL A 312 -40.81 -1.03 -11.27
N VAL A 313 -41.81 -0.25 -10.87
CA VAL A 313 -42.17 1.02 -11.46
C VAL A 313 -42.11 2.10 -10.36
N ILE A 314 -41.44 3.22 -10.59
CA ILE A 314 -41.37 4.32 -9.63
C ILE A 314 -41.80 5.62 -10.32
N ASN A 315 -42.82 6.30 -9.79
CA ASN A 315 -43.46 7.47 -10.39
C ASN A 315 -43.89 7.23 -11.86
N GLY A 316 -44.41 6.03 -12.15
CA GLY A 316 -44.81 5.62 -13.50
C GLY A 316 -43.67 5.19 -14.43
N ILE A 317 -42.41 5.24 -13.99
CA ILE A 317 -41.23 4.85 -14.78
C ILE A 317 -40.82 3.41 -14.43
N ASN A 318 -40.68 2.52 -15.42
CA ASN A 318 -40.26 1.13 -15.21
C ASN A 318 -38.73 1.00 -15.07
N TYR A 319 -38.27 0.32 -14.02
CA TYR A 319 -36.87 0.10 -13.67
C TYR A 319 -36.41 -1.36 -13.75
N GLY A 320 -37.24 -2.27 -14.26
CA GLY A 320 -36.92 -3.70 -14.40
C GLY A 320 -37.26 -4.50 -13.14
N SER A 321 -36.57 -5.61 -12.91
CA SER A 321 -36.84 -6.54 -11.81
C SER A 321 -35.94 -6.34 -10.61
N THR A 322 -36.44 -6.63 -9.41
CA THR A 322 -35.65 -6.54 -8.18
C THR A 322 -34.48 -7.56 -8.16
N PRO A 323 -33.35 -7.23 -7.52
CA PRO A 323 -33.04 -5.96 -6.85
C PRO A 323 -32.68 -4.84 -7.85
N VAL A 324 -33.31 -3.67 -7.68
CA VAL A 324 -33.04 -2.47 -8.48
C VAL A 324 -32.46 -1.39 -7.58
N GLU A 325 -31.36 -0.76 -8.01
CA GLU A 325 -30.81 0.46 -7.37
C GLU A 325 -31.10 1.67 -8.26
N VAL A 326 -31.84 2.64 -7.71
CA VAL A 326 -32.25 3.87 -8.42
C VAL A 326 -31.80 5.10 -7.66
N VAL A 327 -31.61 6.21 -8.38
CA VAL A 327 -31.33 7.51 -7.75
C VAL A 327 -32.57 8.37 -7.85
N LEU A 328 -33.14 8.76 -6.71
CA LEU A 328 -34.36 9.57 -6.64
C LEU A 328 -34.08 10.90 -5.91
N PRO A 329 -34.69 12.02 -6.33
CA PRO A 329 -34.64 13.24 -5.53
C PRO A 329 -35.28 13.01 -4.16
N ARG A 330 -34.90 13.78 -3.15
CA ARG A 330 -35.62 13.78 -1.88
C ARG A 330 -37.05 14.29 -2.09
N GLY A 331 -38.02 13.59 -1.53
CA GLY A 331 -39.44 13.86 -1.76
C GLY A 331 -40.29 12.61 -1.63
N GLN A 332 -41.55 12.72 -2.01
CA GLN A 332 -42.45 11.57 -2.07
C GLN A 332 -42.33 10.90 -3.44
N HIS A 333 -42.21 9.57 -3.43
CA HIS A 333 -42.15 8.75 -4.63
C HIS A 333 -43.13 7.59 -4.53
N GLN A 334 -43.89 7.34 -5.58
CA GLN A 334 -44.77 6.19 -5.66
C GLN A 334 -43.99 5.00 -6.22
N VAL A 335 -43.78 3.97 -5.40
CA VAL A 335 -43.17 2.71 -5.80
C VAL A 335 -44.28 1.69 -6.04
N THR A 336 -44.28 1.10 -7.23
CA THR A 336 -45.17 0.02 -7.63
C THR A 336 -44.32 -1.20 -7.99
N VAL A 337 -44.62 -2.35 -7.40
CA VAL A 337 -43.97 -3.62 -7.76
C VAL A 337 -45.06 -4.63 -8.12
N SER A 338 -44.98 -5.20 -9.33
CA SER A 338 -45.98 -6.11 -9.84
C SER A 338 -45.35 -7.41 -10.35
N LYS A 339 -46.08 -8.53 -10.21
CA LYS A 339 -45.70 -9.85 -10.72
C LYS A 339 -46.97 -10.62 -11.06
N SER A 340 -46.94 -11.41 -12.14
CA SER A 340 -48.07 -12.28 -12.50
C SER A 340 -48.38 -13.28 -11.38
N GLY A 341 -49.65 -13.39 -11.00
CA GLY A 341 -50.11 -14.24 -9.89
C GLY A 341 -49.94 -13.64 -8.48
N TYR A 342 -49.54 -12.37 -8.39
CA TYR A 342 -49.39 -11.64 -7.13
C TYR A 342 -50.19 -10.34 -7.17
N GLU A 343 -50.64 -9.88 -6.01
CA GLU A 343 -51.20 -8.55 -5.84
C GLU A 343 -50.13 -7.48 -6.12
N THR A 344 -50.51 -6.44 -6.87
CA THR A 344 -49.60 -5.33 -7.14
C THR A 344 -49.35 -4.54 -5.87
N TYR A 345 -48.09 -4.47 -5.45
CA TYR A 345 -47.68 -3.63 -4.34
C TYR A 345 -47.60 -2.18 -4.81
N ASN A 346 -48.31 -1.26 -4.16
CA ASN A 346 -48.23 0.17 -4.46
C ASN A 346 -48.08 0.95 -3.14
N ARG A 347 -46.98 1.70 -3.01
CA ARG A 347 -46.67 2.45 -1.80
C ARG A 347 -45.98 3.76 -2.13
N GLU A 348 -46.45 4.84 -1.50
CA GLU A 348 -45.73 6.11 -1.45
C GLU A 348 -44.64 6.05 -0.38
N ILE A 349 -43.41 6.37 -0.77
CA ILE A 349 -42.24 6.40 0.11
C ILE A 349 -41.72 7.83 0.25
N SER A 350 -41.33 8.21 1.47
CA SER A 350 -40.67 9.49 1.74
C SER A 350 -39.16 9.30 1.67
N VAL A 351 -38.57 9.77 0.58
CA VAL A 351 -37.15 9.66 0.28
C VAL A 351 -36.41 10.82 0.95
N ASN A 352 -35.69 10.54 2.04
CA ASN A 352 -34.94 11.55 2.80
C ASN A 352 -33.44 11.26 2.90
N ALA A 353 -33.03 10.00 2.70
CA ALA A 353 -31.65 9.52 2.72
C ALA A 353 -31.57 8.26 1.86
N ASN A 354 -30.38 7.69 1.71
CA ASN A 354 -30.24 6.37 1.08
C ASN A 354 -31.03 5.34 1.90
N ASP A 355 -31.88 4.55 1.24
CA ASP A 355 -32.78 3.61 1.91
C ASP A 355 -33.02 2.36 1.04
N THR A 356 -33.44 1.27 1.68
CA THR A 356 -33.85 0.04 0.99
C THR A 356 -35.33 -0.21 1.22
N VAL A 357 -36.11 -0.16 0.15
CA VAL A 357 -37.53 -0.50 0.16
C VAL A 357 -37.67 -1.99 0.00
N TRP A 358 -38.01 -2.66 1.10
CA TRP A 358 -38.36 -4.08 1.10
C TRP A 358 -39.84 -4.24 0.77
N VAL A 359 -40.09 -5.01 -0.29
CA VAL A 359 -41.41 -5.35 -0.78
C VAL A 359 -41.67 -6.83 -0.50
N LYS A 360 -42.85 -7.12 0.02
CA LYS A 360 -43.35 -8.48 0.20
C LYS A 360 -44.61 -8.63 -0.64
N LEU A 361 -44.54 -9.37 -1.73
CA LEU A 361 -45.68 -9.59 -2.62
C LEU A 361 -46.57 -10.69 -2.05
N ARG A 362 -47.89 -10.46 -2.07
CA ARG A 362 -48.89 -11.46 -1.66
C ARG A 362 -49.43 -12.16 -2.91
N PRO A 363 -49.57 -13.49 -2.91
CA PRO A 363 -50.27 -14.18 -4.00
C PRO A 363 -51.68 -13.60 -4.14
N SER A 364 -52.12 -13.38 -5.38
CA SER A 364 -53.51 -13.01 -5.66
C SER A 364 -54.35 -14.29 -5.52
N GLY A 365 -54.90 -14.53 -4.33
CA GLY A 365 -55.64 -15.74 -3.97
C GLY A 365 -56.75 -15.46 -2.98
#